data_AF-A0A2N0QTS7-F1
#
_entry.id   AF-A0A2N0QTS7-F1
#
_cell.length_a   1.000
_cell.length_b   1.000
_cell.length_c   1.000
_cell.angle_alpha   90.00
_cell.angle_beta   90.00
_cell.angle_gamma   90.00
#
_symmetry.space_group_name_H-M   'P 1'
#
loop_
_entity.id
_entity.type
_entity.pdbx_description
1 polymer ?
#
loop_
_entity_poly.entity_id
_entity_poly.type
_entity_poly.pdbx_seq_one_letter_code
_entity_poly.pdbx_strand_id
1 'polypeptide(L)'
;MSNLPHFNSELLLSFEDIGFKSALLYSQMSWYKLATYTIEETTSGVFSKVHLHVGDFVTIQEENNDECYAIIKGIFKYKANNNKFYAFIIIDWFEEIKRVHHVLRCPLYRIQATYDTCWRRIFPISVVDRVQKVHFIYDATNECWIKNNFFFTAI
;
A
#
# COMPACT_ATOMS: atom_id res chain seq x y z
N MET A 1 -4.34 -11.10 -13.08
CA MET A 1 -4.97 -10.44 -11.93
C MET A 1 -5.79 -11.49 -11.20
N SER A 2 -5.38 -11.85 -9.99
CA SER A 2 -6.27 -12.56 -9.07
C SER A 2 -7.46 -11.66 -8.76
N ASN A 3 -8.68 -12.19 -8.81
CA ASN A 3 -9.89 -11.47 -8.43
C ASN A 3 -9.75 -11.06 -6.95
N LEU A 4 -9.50 -9.77 -6.69
CA LEU A 4 -9.58 -9.23 -5.34
C LEU A 4 -11.04 -9.42 -4.87
N PRO A 5 -11.29 -10.22 -3.82
CA PRO A 5 -12.64 -10.34 -3.27
C PRO A 5 -13.15 -8.94 -2.92
N HIS A 6 -14.45 -8.68 -3.11
CA HIS A 6 -15.05 -7.45 -2.59
C HIS A 6 -14.48 -6.13 -3.18
N PHE A 7 -13.85 -6.16 -4.37
CA PHE A 7 -13.26 -4.97 -5.01
C PHE A 7 -14.17 -3.73 -5.00
N ASN A 8 -15.45 -3.89 -5.38
CA ASN A 8 -16.37 -2.74 -5.46
C ASN A 8 -16.70 -2.15 -4.09
N SER A 9 -16.86 -2.98 -3.06
CA SER A 9 -17.12 -2.50 -1.70
C SER A 9 -15.88 -1.85 -1.09
N GLU A 10 -14.69 -2.40 -1.33
CA GLU A 10 -13.46 -1.75 -0.88
C GLU A 10 -13.23 -0.41 -1.56
N LEU A 11 -13.46 -0.35 -2.89
CA LEU A 11 -13.35 0.89 -3.64
C LEU A 11 -14.34 1.95 -3.11
N LEU A 12 -15.56 1.55 -2.76
CA LEU A 12 -16.54 2.46 -2.15
C LEU A 12 -16.01 3.03 -0.83
N LEU A 13 -15.48 2.19 0.05
CA LEU A 13 -14.88 2.62 1.31
C LEU A 13 -13.68 3.55 1.07
N SER A 14 -12.83 3.27 0.06
CA SER A 14 -11.73 4.16 -0.31
C SER A 14 -12.21 5.54 -0.78
N PHE A 15 -13.39 5.65 -1.39
CA PHE A 15 -13.99 6.93 -1.74
C PHE A 15 -14.53 7.67 -0.51
N GLU A 16 -15.06 6.95 0.47
CA GLU A 16 -15.49 7.54 1.74
C GLU A 16 -14.31 8.13 2.51
N ASP A 17 -13.14 7.49 2.49
CA ASP A 17 -11.90 7.99 3.10
C ASP A 17 -11.49 9.38 2.57
N ILE A 18 -11.83 9.69 1.31
CA ILE A 18 -11.56 11.00 0.68
C ILE A 18 -12.81 11.89 0.60
N GLY A 19 -13.85 11.59 1.37
CA GLY A 19 -15.02 12.44 1.58
C GLY A 19 -16.17 12.28 0.58
N PHE A 20 -16.19 11.21 -0.24
CA PHE A 20 -17.24 10.98 -1.24
C PHE A 20 -18.18 9.84 -0.83
N LYS A 21 -19.45 10.14 -0.54
CA LYS A 21 -20.41 9.17 0.04
C LYS A 21 -21.31 8.42 -0.95
N SER A 22 -21.30 8.68 -2.27
CA SER A 22 -22.25 7.97 -3.15
C SER A 22 -21.86 7.87 -4.64
N ALA A 23 -22.06 6.64 -5.14
CA ALA A 23 -22.31 6.19 -6.51
C ALA A 23 -21.09 6.01 -7.45
N LEU A 24 -20.65 4.76 -7.57
CA LEU A 24 -19.69 4.24 -8.54
C LEU A 24 -20.39 3.88 -9.88
N LEU A 25 -21.06 4.84 -10.53
CA LEU A 25 -21.87 4.53 -11.73
C LEU A 25 -21.05 4.47 -13.03
N TYR A 26 -19.84 5.05 -13.05
CA TYR A 26 -19.01 5.12 -14.25
C TYR A 26 -17.71 4.31 -14.10
N SER A 27 -17.64 3.18 -14.81
CA SER A 27 -16.58 2.17 -14.72
C SER A 27 -15.30 2.51 -15.49
N GLN A 28 -15.03 3.79 -15.79
CA GLN A 28 -13.82 4.12 -16.52
C GLN A 28 -12.60 4.03 -15.61
N MET A 29 -11.90 2.89 -15.75
CA MET A 29 -10.71 2.56 -14.99
C MET A 29 -9.50 2.42 -15.92
N SER A 30 -8.33 2.86 -15.47
CA SER A 30 -7.08 2.67 -16.18
C SER A 30 -5.99 2.28 -15.20
N TRP A 31 -5.15 1.31 -15.59
CA TRP A 31 -4.10 0.73 -14.75
C TRP A 31 -2.73 1.28 -15.13
N TYR A 32 -1.88 1.40 -14.13
CA TYR A 32 -0.55 1.97 -14.26
C TYR A 32 0.48 1.12 -13.51
N LYS A 33 1.71 1.12 -14.02
CA LYS A 33 2.86 0.52 -13.31
C LYS A 33 3.48 1.49 -12.31
N LEU A 34 3.36 2.80 -12.59
CA LEU A 34 3.99 3.86 -11.84
C LEU A 34 3.02 5.04 -11.66
N ALA A 35 3.07 5.68 -10.50
CA ALA A 35 2.44 6.95 -10.23
C ALA A 35 3.42 7.91 -9.55
N THR A 36 3.19 9.20 -9.72
CA THR A 36 3.98 10.24 -9.07
C THR A 36 3.05 11.37 -8.68
N TYR A 37 3.18 11.84 -7.43
CA TYR A 37 2.37 12.92 -6.89
C TYR A 37 3.17 13.71 -5.87
N THR A 38 2.66 14.87 -5.47
CA THR A 38 3.31 15.75 -4.50
C THR A 38 2.39 15.89 -3.29
N ILE A 39 2.97 15.76 -2.10
CA ILE A 39 2.30 16.04 -0.83
C ILE A 39 2.83 17.36 -0.30
N GLU A 40 1.93 18.25 0.11
CA GLU A 40 2.29 19.47 0.83
C GLU A 40 2.22 19.19 2.34
N GLU A 41 3.33 19.35 3.04
CA GLU A 41 3.37 19.26 4.49
C GLU A 41 2.74 20.53 5.08
N THR A 42 1.55 20.38 5.67
CA THR A 42 0.68 21.49 6.08
C THR A 42 1.31 22.43 7.11
N THR A 43 2.32 21.99 7.85
CA THR A 43 3.00 22.77 8.89
C THR A 43 4.22 23.54 8.38
N SER A 44 4.87 23.06 7.30
CA SER A 44 6.13 23.61 6.81
C SER A 44 6.01 24.25 5.42
N GLY A 45 4.94 23.96 4.67
CA GLY A 45 4.79 24.34 3.26
C GLY A 45 5.76 23.61 2.33
N VAL A 46 6.45 22.58 2.83
CA VAL A 46 7.41 21.80 2.03
C VAL A 46 6.66 20.79 1.17
N PHE A 47 6.99 20.79 -0.12
CA PHE A 47 6.45 19.85 -1.09
C PHE A 47 7.36 18.62 -1.19
N SER A 48 6.84 17.46 -0.79
CA SER A 48 7.52 16.18 -0.95
C SER A 48 6.99 15.45 -2.18
N LYS A 49 7.88 15.06 -3.09
CA LYS A 49 7.51 14.28 -4.27
C LYS A 49 7.55 12.80 -3.94
N VAL A 50 6.43 12.11 -4.18
CA VAL A 50 6.28 10.68 -3.96
C VAL A 50 6.26 9.96 -5.30
N HIS A 51 7.04 8.89 -5.41
CA HIS A 51 7.12 8.02 -6.56
C HIS A 51 6.68 6.62 -6.14
N LEU A 52 5.62 6.08 -6.75
CA LEU A 52 5.13 4.73 -6.48
C LEU A 52 5.29 3.85 -7.71
N HIS A 53 5.72 2.63 -7.50
CA HIS A 53 5.77 1.56 -8.48
C HIS A 53 5.08 0.31 -7.93
N VAL A 54 4.46 -0.48 -8.82
CA VAL A 54 3.95 -1.81 -8.44
C VAL A 54 5.11 -2.69 -7.97
N GLY A 55 5.02 -3.23 -6.76
CA GLY A 55 6.09 -3.96 -6.09
C GLY A 55 6.86 -3.15 -5.07
N ASP A 56 6.62 -1.85 -4.96
CA ASP A 56 7.19 -1.05 -3.87
C ASP A 56 6.64 -1.50 -2.52
N PHE A 57 7.52 -1.50 -1.52
CA PHE A 57 7.16 -1.63 -0.12
C PHE A 57 6.83 -0.25 0.44
N VAL A 58 5.68 -0.16 1.10
CA VAL A 58 5.13 1.08 1.65
C VAL A 58 4.75 0.89 3.11
N THR A 59 4.79 2.01 3.85
CA THR A 59 4.19 2.11 5.18
C THR A 59 2.87 2.86 5.08
N ILE A 60 1.84 2.33 5.72
CA ILE A 60 0.52 2.97 5.88
C ILE A 60 0.27 3.08 7.39
N GLN A 61 -0.14 4.26 7.84
CA GLN A 61 -0.46 4.50 9.25
C GLN A 61 -1.92 4.12 9.50
N GLU A 62 -2.16 3.24 10.49
CA GLU A 62 -3.50 2.99 11.03
C GLU A 62 -3.78 3.88 12.26
N GLU A 63 -5.05 3.96 12.66
CA GLU A 63 -5.56 4.81 13.75
C GLU A 63 -4.80 4.63 15.09
N ASN A 64 -4.20 3.47 15.31
CA ASN A 64 -3.43 3.16 16.53
C ASN A 64 -1.97 3.66 16.51
N ASN A 65 -1.54 4.37 15.45
CA ASN A 65 -0.15 4.80 15.22
C ASN A 65 0.88 3.67 15.03
N ASP A 66 0.42 2.44 14.84
CA ASP A 66 1.31 1.32 14.48
C ASP A 66 1.68 1.42 13.00
N GLU A 67 2.97 1.22 12.69
CA GLU A 67 3.43 1.17 11.30
C GLU A 67 3.02 -0.15 10.65
N CYS A 68 2.02 -0.11 9.76
CA CYS A 68 1.65 -1.25 8.95
C CYS A 68 2.43 -1.26 7.63
N TYR A 69 2.93 -2.42 7.23
CA TYR A 69 3.71 -2.58 6.01
C TYR A 69 2.91 -3.28 4.93
N ALA A 70 3.06 -2.83 3.69
CA ALA A 70 2.40 -3.45 2.55
C ALA A 70 3.27 -3.44 1.29
N ILE A 71 2.91 -4.28 0.32
CA ILE A 71 3.47 -4.25 -1.03
C ILE A 71 2.40 -3.80 -2.03
N ILE A 72 2.75 -2.87 -2.91
CA ILE A 72 1.83 -2.42 -3.97
C ILE A 72 1.66 -3.51 -5.01
N LYS A 73 0.41 -3.92 -5.26
CA LYS A 73 0.03 -4.90 -6.28
C LYS A 73 -0.60 -4.28 -7.52
N GLY A 74 -1.16 -3.09 -7.38
CA GLY A 74 -1.79 -2.39 -8.48
C GLY A 74 -1.89 -0.89 -8.21
N ILE A 75 -1.85 -0.12 -9.28
CA ILE A 75 -2.10 1.32 -9.26
C ILE A 75 -3.13 1.58 -10.35
N PHE A 76 -4.21 2.26 -10.02
CA PHE A 76 -5.25 2.57 -10.99
C PHE A 76 -5.85 3.95 -10.77
N LYS A 77 -6.36 4.49 -11.86
CA LYS A 77 -7.15 5.72 -11.88
C LYS A 77 -8.61 5.34 -12.13
N TYR A 78 -9.52 5.97 -11.40
CA TYR A 78 -10.96 5.75 -11.51
C TYR A 78 -11.68 7.08 -11.75
N LYS A 79 -12.63 7.09 -12.69
CA LYS A 79 -13.46 8.26 -12.98
C LYS A 79 -14.74 8.24 -12.16
N ALA A 80 -14.88 9.15 -11.20
CA ALA A 80 -16.10 9.23 -10.40
C ALA A 80 -17.23 9.97 -11.15
N ASN A 81 -18.44 9.93 -10.57
CA ASN A 81 -19.63 10.57 -11.15
C ASN A 81 -19.51 12.09 -11.34
N ASN A 82 -18.65 12.75 -10.56
CA ASN A 82 -18.36 14.18 -10.73
C ASN A 82 -17.42 14.46 -11.91
N ASN A 83 -17.20 13.48 -12.79
CA ASN A 83 -16.36 13.55 -13.99
C ASN A 83 -14.86 13.79 -13.67
N LYS A 84 -14.46 13.74 -12.40
CA LYS A 84 -13.06 13.84 -11.96
C LYS A 84 -12.44 12.45 -11.82
N PHE A 85 -11.12 12.42 -11.92
CA PHE A 85 -10.33 11.21 -11.74
C PHE A 85 -9.67 11.18 -10.36
N TYR A 86 -9.67 9.99 -9.77
CA TYR A 86 -9.04 9.70 -8.48
C TYR A 86 -8.07 8.54 -8.66
N ALA A 87 -6.98 8.56 -7.91
CA ALA A 87 -5.94 7.54 -7.97
C ALA A 87 -5.96 6.66 -6.72
N PHE A 88 -5.90 5.36 -6.95
CA PHE A 88 -5.96 4.34 -5.92
C PHE A 88 -4.84 3.33 -6.11
N ILE A 89 -4.51 2.65 -5.01
CA ILE A 89 -3.57 1.54 -4.96
C ILE A 89 -4.30 0.30 -4.48
N ILE A 90 -3.84 -0.85 -4.96
CA ILE A 90 -4.13 -2.16 -4.39
C ILE A 90 -2.87 -2.64 -3.71
N ILE A 91 -3.01 -3.16 -2.50
CA ILE A 91 -1.90 -3.67 -1.71
C ILE A 91 -2.13 -5.09 -1.22
N ASP A 92 -1.04 -5.76 -0.89
CA ASP A 92 -1.06 -6.92 0.00
C ASP A 92 -0.35 -6.55 1.30
N TRP A 93 -1.00 -6.81 2.44
CA TRP A 93 -0.45 -6.52 3.76
C TRP A 93 0.62 -7.54 4.18
N PHE A 94 1.60 -7.04 4.93
CA PHE A 94 2.49 -7.89 5.70
C PHE A 94 1.94 -8.08 7.11
N GLU A 95 1.95 -9.33 7.59
CA GLU A 95 1.70 -9.68 8.98
C GLU A 95 2.98 -10.22 9.63
N GLU A 96 3.27 -9.79 10.86
CA GLU A 96 4.45 -10.24 11.60
C GLU A 96 4.26 -11.66 12.13
N ILE A 97 5.23 -12.54 11.91
CA ILE A 97 5.21 -13.95 12.34
C ILE A 97 5.64 -14.08 13.82
N LYS A 98 5.90 -12.97 14.54
CA LYS A 98 6.44 -12.91 15.91
C LYS A 98 7.66 -13.81 16.12
N ARG A 99 8.47 -13.93 15.06
CA ARG A 99 9.73 -14.68 15.02
C ARG A 99 10.80 -13.77 14.46
N VAL A 100 12.04 -14.03 14.88
CA VAL A 100 13.21 -13.31 14.39
C VAL A 100 14.10 -14.25 13.57
N HIS A 101 14.70 -13.72 12.51
CA HIS A 101 15.68 -14.44 11.72
C HIS A 101 16.89 -14.79 12.59
N HIS A 102 17.31 -16.05 12.61
CA HIS A 102 18.33 -16.54 13.54
C HIS A 102 19.71 -15.89 13.36
N VAL A 103 20.12 -15.59 12.11
CA VAL A 103 21.37 -14.86 11.81
C VAL A 103 21.20 -13.34 11.94
N LEU A 104 20.37 -12.75 11.07
CA LEU A 104 20.19 -11.30 10.98
C LEU A 104 19.50 -10.66 12.20
N ARG A 105 18.88 -11.44 13.10
CA ARG A 105 18.09 -10.95 14.24
C ARG A 105 17.00 -9.94 13.84
N CYS A 106 16.56 -10.00 12.58
CA CYS A 106 15.51 -9.14 12.03
C CYS A 106 14.13 -9.79 12.18
N PRO A 107 13.05 -9.01 12.34
CA PRO A 107 11.69 -9.54 12.39
C PRO A 107 11.28 -10.20 11.07
N LEU A 108 10.46 -11.25 11.17
CA LEU A 108 9.92 -12.01 10.04
C LEU A 108 8.45 -11.68 9.81
N TYR A 109 8.09 -11.57 8.54
CA TYR A 109 6.76 -11.26 8.05
C TYR A 109 6.32 -12.25 6.99
N ARG A 110 5.02 -12.34 6.74
CA ARG A 110 4.45 -13.00 5.56
C ARG A 110 3.40 -12.10 4.94
N ILE A 111 3.09 -12.35 3.67
CA ILE A 111 1.96 -11.68 3.02
C ILE A 111 0.67 -12.31 3.53
N GLN A 112 -0.27 -11.48 3.99
CA GLN A 112 -1.59 -11.95 4.39
C GLN A 112 -2.33 -12.59 3.23
N ALA A 113 -2.95 -13.74 3.47
CA ALA A 113 -3.73 -14.47 2.48
C ALA A 113 -4.88 -13.60 1.92
N THR A 114 -5.11 -13.66 0.60
CA THR A 114 -6.08 -12.79 -0.09
C THR A 114 -7.54 -13.03 0.29
N TYR A 115 -7.86 -14.15 0.94
CA TYR A 115 -9.19 -14.44 1.48
C TYR A 115 -9.37 -13.96 2.92
N ASP A 116 -8.32 -13.44 3.56
CA ASP A 116 -8.46 -12.74 4.84
C ASP A 116 -9.10 -11.37 4.56
N THR A 117 -10.42 -11.32 4.71
CA THR A 117 -11.25 -10.13 4.44
C THR A 117 -11.27 -9.16 5.63
N CYS A 118 -10.52 -9.42 6.70
CA CYS A 118 -10.49 -8.53 7.86
C CYS A 118 -9.80 -7.19 7.54
N TRP A 119 -8.97 -7.16 6.49
CA TRP A 119 -8.17 -6.00 6.10
C TRP A 119 -8.53 -5.53 4.70
N ARG A 120 -8.84 -4.23 4.58
CA ARG A 120 -9.02 -3.57 3.27
C ARG A 120 -7.72 -3.59 2.50
N ARG A 121 -7.77 -3.67 1.17
CA ARG A 121 -6.62 -3.72 0.25
C ARG A 121 -6.65 -2.63 -0.81
N ILE A 122 -7.77 -1.93 -1.00
CA ILE A 122 -7.86 -0.74 -1.85
C ILE A 122 -7.79 0.53 -0.99
N PHE A 123 -6.89 1.43 -1.36
CA PHE A 123 -6.74 2.72 -0.68
C PHE A 123 -6.52 3.86 -1.67
N PRO A 124 -6.90 5.11 -1.32
CA PRO A 124 -6.42 6.30 -2.03
C PRO A 124 -4.90 6.34 -2.03
N ILE A 125 -4.28 6.82 -3.12
CA ILE A 125 -2.81 6.91 -3.19
C ILE A 125 -2.20 7.76 -2.07
N SER A 126 -2.97 8.69 -1.49
CA SER A 126 -2.55 9.61 -0.43
C SER A 126 -2.33 8.95 0.93
N VAL A 127 -2.74 7.70 1.16
CA VAL A 127 -2.54 7.02 2.46
C VAL A 127 -1.09 6.58 2.69
N VAL A 128 -0.27 6.60 1.63
CA VAL A 128 1.12 6.19 1.72
C VAL A 128 1.92 7.28 2.42
N ASP A 129 2.34 7.00 3.66
CA ASP A 129 3.17 7.90 4.47
C ASP A 129 4.60 7.93 3.94
N ARG A 130 5.17 6.74 3.71
CA ARG A 130 6.58 6.56 3.32
C ARG A 130 6.73 5.49 2.26
N VAL A 131 7.52 5.82 1.24
CA VAL A 131 7.87 4.89 0.15
C VAL A 131 9.32 4.48 0.28
N GLN A 132 9.61 3.18 0.12
CA GLN A 132 10.97 2.63 0.01
C GLN A 132 11.91 2.90 1.21
N LYS A 133 11.38 3.34 2.36
CA LYS A 133 12.14 3.44 3.61
C LYS A 133 12.20 2.12 4.39
N VAL A 134 11.37 1.15 4.00
CA VAL A 134 11.39 -0.22 4.54
C VAL A 134 11.89 -1.18 3.47
N HIS A 135 12.78 -2.09 3.87
CA HIS A 135 13.38 -3.07 2.98
C HIS A 135 12.98 -4.47 3.41
N PHE A 136 12.25 -5.16 2.55
CA PHE A 136 11.92 -6.57 2.74
C PHE A 136 12.77 -7.43 1.82
N ILE A 137 13.33 -8.49 2.37
CA ILE A 137 14.08 -9.52 1.64
C ILE A 137 13.28 -10.82 1.72
N TYR A 138 13.01 -11.44 0.58
CA TYR A 138 12.32 -12.73 0.57
C TYR A 138 13.30 -13.87 0.87
N ASP A 139 13.02 -14.62 1.93
CA ASP A 139 13.70 -15.86 2.28
C ASP A 139 12.91 -17.04 1.69
N ALA A 140 13.40 -17.55 0.56
CA ALA A 140 12.78 -18.67 -0.14
C ALA A 140 12.88 -20.01 0.63
N THR A 141 13.81 -20.15 1.59
CA THR A 141 13.95 -21.39 2.36
C THR A 141 12.87 -21.49 3.44
N ASN A 142 12.56 -20.36 4.08
CA ASN A 142 11.53 -20.29 5.12
C ASN A 142 10.18 -19.75 4.61
N GLU A 143 10.07 -19.47 3.31
CA GLU A 143 8.91 -18.89 2.63
C GLU A 143 8.35 -17.63 3.34
N CYS A 144 9.26 -16.77 3.82
CA CYS A 144 8.89 -15.58 4.59
C CYS A 144 9.69 -14.35 4.15
N TRP A 145 9.31 -13.19 4.67
CA TRP A 145 9.92 -11.91 4.38
C TRP A 145 10.66 -11.39 5.60
N ILE A 146 11.92 -11.03 5.42
CA ILE A 146 12.75 -10.46 6.47
C ILE A 146 12.64 -8.94 6.34
N LYS A 147 12.14 -8.26 7.38
CA LYS A 147 12.23 -6.80 7.46
C LYS A 147 13.67 -6.44 7.80
N ASN A 148 14.44 -6.11 6.77
CA ASN A 148 15.84 -5.82 6.92
C ASN A 148 16.03 -4.46 7.60
N ASN A 149 16.50 -4.50 8.84
CA ASN A 149 16.81 -3.30 9.63
C ASN A 149 18.22 -2.76 9.32
N PHE A 150 19.01 -3.46 8.51
CA PHE A 150 20.33 -3.01 8.09
C PHE A 150 20.23 -2.33 6.73
N PHE A 151 20.70 -1.10 6.65
CA PHE A 151 20.92 -0.46 5.37
C PHE A 151 22.18 -1.10 4.76
N PHE A 152 22.01 -1.93 3.74
CA PHE A 152 23.14 -2.26 2.87
C PHE A 152 23.46 -1.01 2.07
N THR A 153 24.44 -0.23 2.53
CA THR A 153 25.09 0.75 1.67
C THR A 153 25.85 -0.07 0.64
N ALA A 154 25.39 -0.08 -0.61
CA ALA A 154 26.23 -0.59 -1.69
C ALA A 154 27.49 0.29 -1.71
N ILE A 155 28.65 -0.33 -1.49
CA ILE A 155 29.97 0.31 -1.61
C ILE A 155 30.31 0.38 -3.10
#